data_AF-A0A0P1F7Q3-F1
#
_entry.id   AF-A0A0P1F7Q3-F1
#
_cell.length_a   1.000
_cell.length_b   1.000
_cell.length_c   1.000
_cell.angle_alpha   90.00
_cell.angle_beta   90.00
_cell.angle_gamma   90.00
#
_symmetry.space_group_name_H-M   'P 1'
#
loop_
_entity.id
_entity.type
_entity.pdbx_description
1 polymer ?
#
loop_
_entity_poly.entity_id
_entity_poly.type
_entity_poly.pdbx_seq_one_letter_code
_entity_poly.pdbx_strand_id
1 'polypeptide(L)'
;MIRTIAHLIFAVVIATLPQTPSAQEVQFGANLRSLDFAKVFDTAASPERMKRWDALYATGVTDLVISQALVSPYSPARTARKSGTYLSDMDLENLSGVLSDGGNRDFELTYVSGYGLSNDACASSPDPTEVGKNAANWEYKNIVSRLLDKGIPIHAVNVDGPFLRVIAGSTKGFSCGLGRHGGFNAAQSARIVIVYMKQLRNLINLHPANHGVDVQIALLINLPNWAIAGDPAIPSAGLTGDLVHDVLVKFGAELRADATSVKPLVVDGVVFDYPYTLVTANEPVFKRKTMHVLNRLKTFPPHAINPVLTFITNTAYRHPQSILQGDLQGTAPCVWQTNKIISIKQIPYLPYEGKNGATMPSSCVDEQQAVDQGYWNDSFEYADRLRRPYTDPSSLRARDMQDSDIRATMFLSWFATPVSTLSSIERTIGYVDRLHPN
;
A
#
# COMPACT_ATOMS: atom_id res chain seq x y z
N MET A 1 -3.82 6.94 77.99
CA MET A 1 -4.89 7.46 77.12
C MET A 1 -4.27 8.23 75.97
N ILE A 2 -4.39 7.67 74.76
CA ILE A 2 -4.50 8.30 73.42
C ILE A 2 -3.67 9.57 73.15
N ARG A 3 -2.79 9.49 72.12
CA ARG A 3 -2.65 10.42 70.95
C ARG A 3 -1.27 10.20 70.30
N THR A 4 -1.01 10.23 69.00
CA THR A 4 -1.74 10.16 67.72
C THR A 4 -0.61 10.03 66.69
N ILE A 5 -0.44 8.89 66.02
CA ILE A 5 0.54 8.79 64.92
C ILE A 5 -0.21 9.09 63.62
N ALA A 6 -0.01 10.32 63.12
CA ALA A 6 -0.46 10.71 61.79
C ALA A 6 0.41 10.01 60.75
N HIS A 7 -0.15 9.00 60.08
CA HIS A 7 0.42 8.44 58.86
C HIS A 7 0.13 9.43 57.72
N LEU A 8 1.17 10.13 57.28
CA LEU A 8 1.16 10.89 56.03
C LEU A 8 1.18 9.86 54.88
N ILE A 9 0.03 9.60 54.29
CA ILE A 9 -0.07 8.88 53.02
C ILE A 9 0.39 9.86 51.94
N PHE A 10 1.62 9.70 51.46
CA PHE A 10 2.08 10.32 50.22
C PHE A 10 1.33 9.63 49.07
N ALA A 11 0.20 10.21 48.67
CA ALA A 11 -0.41 9.90 47.40
C ALA A 11 0.53 10.42 46.31
N VAL A 12 1.38 9.54 45.78
CA VAL A 12 2.08 9.78 44.52
C VAL A 12 0.99 9.81 43.44
N VAL A 13 0.47 11.00 43.18
CA VAL A 13 -0.25 11.30 41.95
C VAL A 13 0.81 11.20 40.86
N ILE A 14 0.98 10.01 40.29
CA ILE A 14 1.58 9.87 38.97
C ILE A 14 0.61 10.62 38.06
N ALA A 15 0.93 11.88 37.78
CA ALA A 15 0.32 12.61 36.69
C ALA A 15 0.63 11.77 35.44
N THR A 16 -0.33 10.96 35.01
CA THR A 16 -0.35 10.40 33.67
C THR A 16 -0.37 11.60 32.74
N LEU A 17 0.81 11.98 32.24
CA LEU A 17 0.92 12.89 31.12
C LEU A 17 -0.06 12.38 30.06
N PRO A 18 -0.88 13.26 29.45
CA PRO A 18 -1.68 12.85 28.31
C PRO A 18 -0.71 12.23 27.31
N GLN A 19 -0.97 10.98 26.93
CA GLN A 19 -0.26 10.35 25.83
C GLN A 19 -0.28 11.36 24.68
N THR A 20 0.92 11.77 24.27
CA THR A 20 1.17 12.57 23.08
C THR A 20 0.27 12.05 21.96
N PRO A 21 -0.34 12.93 21.14
CA PRO A 21 -1.19 12.48 20.06
C PRO A 21 -0.45 11.42 19.25
N SER A 22 -1.13 10.32 18.94
CA SER A 22 -0.64 9.35 17.96
C SER A 22 -0.24 10.16 16.73
N ALA A 23 1.06 10.35 16.52
CA ALA A 23 1.58 11.06 15.38
C ALA A 23 1.34 10.13 14.20
N GLN A 24 0.23 10.33 13.49
CA GLN A 24 -0.06 9.57 12.29
C GLN A 24 1.16 9.62 11.39
N GLU A 25 1.78 8.46 11.17
CA GLU A 25 3.03 8.31 10.46
C GLU A 25 2.87 8.75 9.00
N VAL A 26 3.97 9.19 8.40
CA VAL A 26 4.06 9.38 6.96
C VAL A 26 4.88 8.24 6.40
N GLN A 27 4.29 7.45 5.50
CA GLN A 27 5.00 6.41 4.76
C GLN A 27 5.29 6.89 3.34
N PHE A 28 6.45 6.53 2.80
CA PHE A 28 6.87 6.96 1.48
C PHE A 28 7.07 5.78 0.53
N GLY A 29 6.49 5.85 -0.66
CA GLY A 29 6.64 4.85 -1.70
C GLY A 29 7.35 5.38 -2.94
N ALA A 30 8.37 4.67 -3.41
CA ALA A 30 9.04 5.02 -4.66
C ALA A 30 8.06 4.93 -5.84
N ASN A 31 8.08 5.93 -6.73
CA ASN A 31 7.06 6.03 -7.77
C ASN A 31 7.31 5.06 -8.91
N LEU A 32 6.28 4.30 -9.27
CA LEU A 32 6.34 3.27 -10.31
C LEU A 32 6.64 3.80 -11.73
N ARG A 33 6.36 5.07 -11.98
CA ARG A 33 6.32 5.66 -13.33
C ARG A 33 7.20 6.90 -13.46
N SER A 34 8.09 7.15 -12.51
CA SER A 34 9.01 8.29 -12.62
C SER A 34 10.14 8.05 -13.60
N LEU A 35 10.70 9.13 -14.18
CA LEU A 35 11.86 9.05 -15.09
C LEU A 35 13.06 8.37 -14.40
N ASP A 36 13.20 8.59 -13.09
CA ASP A 36 14.33 8.20 -12.27
C ASP A 36 14.10 6.95 -11.42
N PHE A 37 13.05 6.15 -11.66
CA PHE A 37 12.62 5.09 -10.73
C PHE A 37 13.72 4.09 -10.32
N ALA A 38 14.66 3.79 -11.21
CA ALA A 38 15.82 2.92 -10.91
C ALA A 38 17.00 3.74 -10.37
N LYS A 39 17.29 4.88 -11.01
CA LYS A 39 18.40 5.78 -10.65
C LYS A 39 18.24 6.40 -9.25
N VAL A 40 17.03 6.51 -8.73
CA VAL A 40 16.76 7.12 -7.41
C VAL A 40 17.51 6.39 -6.28
N PHE A 41 17.78 5.09 -6.44
CA PHE A 41 18.49 4.28 -5.46
C PHE A 41 20.01 4.25 -5.70
N ASP A 42 20.48 4.65 -6.88
CA ASP A 42 21.90 4.68 -7.24
C ASP A 42 22.63 5.76 -6.43
N THR A 43 23.02 5.35 -5.23
CA THR A 43 23.68 6.16 -4.20
C THR A 43 25.19 6.10 -4.34
N ALA A 44 25.74 4.99 -4.84
CA ALA A 44 27.17 4.84 -5.10
C ALA A 44 27.67 5.85 -6.15
N ALA A 45 26.89 6.12 -7.20
CA ALA A 45 27.28 7.09 -8.23
C ALA A 45 26.77 8.52 -7.95
N SER A 46 25.96 8.75 -6.91
CA SER A 46 25.36 10.06 -6.65
C SER A 46 25.16 10.36 -5.14
N PRO A 47 26.17 10.96 -4.47
CA PRO A 47 26.06 11.36 -3.06
C PRO A 47 24.89 12.31 -2.78
N GLU A 48 24.52 13.15 -3.74
CA GLU A 48 23.38 14.07 -3.60
C GLU A 48 22.04 13.33 -3.50
N ARG A 49 21.89 12.16 -4.13
CA ARG A 49 20.69 11.32 -3.96
C ARG A 49 20.64 10.73 -2.56
N MET A 50 21.78 10.30 -2.02
CA MET A 50 21.85 9.78 -0.65
C MET A 50 21.43 10.84 0.37
N LYS A 51 21.90 12.08 0.22
CA LYS A 51 21.49 13.20 1.08
C LYS A 51 19.97 13.42 1.13
N ARG A 52 19.24 13.11 0.05
CA ARG A 52 17.77 13.21 0.03
C ARG A 52 17.10 12.11 0.85
N TRP A 53 17.64 10.89 0.80
CA TRP A 53 17.18 9.79 1.64
C TRP A 53 17.49 10.05 3.12
N ASP A 54 18.69 10.57 3.41
CA ASP A 54 19.06 11.02 4.77
C ASP A 54 18.12 12.11 5.29
N ALA A 55 17.86 13.13 4.46
CA ALA A 55 16.95 14.21 4.84
C ALA A 55 15.53 13.69 5.08
N LEU A 56 15.03 12.78 4.24
CA LEU A 56 13.72 12.16 4.45
C LEU A 56 13.65 11.42 5.78
N TYR A 57 14.65 10.59 6.09
CA TYR A 57 14.71 9.87 7.35
C TYR A 57 14.78 10.82 8.55
N ALA A 58 15.58 11.88 8.44
CA ALA A 58 15.72 12.90 9.50
C ALA A 58 14.41 13.64 9.82
N THR A 59 13.43 13.65 8.91
CA THR A 59 12.08 14.18 9.20
C THR A 59 11.20 13.22 10.02
N GLY A 60 11.67 11.99 10.28
CA GLY A 60 10.92 10.96 11.00
C GLY A 60 10.14 9.98 10.12
N VAL A 61 10.31 10.05 8.79
CA VAL A 61 9.79 9.02 7.88
C VAL A 61 10.70 7.79 7.98
N THR A 62 10.19 6.70 8.54
CA THR A 62 10.96 5.45 8.76
C THR A 62 10.49 4.29 7.89
N ASP A 63 9.34 4.41 7.24
CA ASP A 63 8.72 3.31 6.49
C ASP A 63 8.77 3.60 4.99
N LEU A 64 9.52 2.76 4.26
CA LEU A 64 9.53 2.76 2.80
C LEU A 64 8.61 1.68 2.25
N VAL A 65 7.81 2.04 1.26
CA VAL A 65 6.88 1.13 0.59
C VAL A 65 7.37 0.84 -0.81
N ILE A 66 7.60 -0.43 -1.13
CA ILE A 66 7.93 -0.86 -2.47
C ILE A 66 6.84 -1.71 -3.07
N SER A 67 6.45 -1.38 -4.29
CA SER A 67 5.49 -2.18 -5.02
C SER A 67 6.15 -3.36 -5.73
N GLN A 68 5.45 -4.48 -5.77
CA GLN A 68 5.75 -5.61 -6.65
C GLN A 68 5.98 -5.24 -8.13
N ALA A 69 5.39 -4.15 -8.63
CA ALA A 69 5.65 -3.64 -9.97
C ALA A 69 7.10 -3.17 -10.18
N LEU A 70 7.75 -2.62 -9.17
CA LEU A 70 9.16 -2.21 -9.25
C LEU A 70 10.07 -3.42 -9.23
N VAL A 71 9.73 -4.44 -8.44
CA VAL A 71 10.63 -5.57 -8.17
C VAL A 71 10.42 -6.73 -9.15
N SER A 72 9.21 -6.94 -9.66
CA SER A 72 8.91 -8.18 -10.38
C SER A 72 9.46 -8.19 -11.81
N PRO A 73 10.23 -9.22 -12.21
CA PRO A 73 10.54 -9.47 -13.61
C PRO A 73 9.33 -10.01 -14.40
N TYR A 74 8.16 -10.15 -13.77
CA TYR A 74 6.93 -10.65 -14.37
C TYR A 74 5.79 -9.63 -14.26
N SER A 75 4.85 -9.68 -15.20
CA SER A 75 3.58 -8.96 -15.08
C SER A 75 2.61 -9.72 -14.15
N PRO A 76 1.44 -9.17 -13.77
CA PRO A 76 0.43 -9.94 -13.04
C PRO A 76 -0.13 -11.13 -13.82
N ALA A 77 -0.02 -11.12 -15.15
CA ALA A 77 -0.33 -12.27 -16.00
C ALA A 77 0.78 -13.33 -15.98
N ARG A 78 1.76 -13.18 -15.07
CA ARG A 78 2.95 -14.03 -14.95
C ARG A 78 3.80 -14.12 -16.22
N THR A 79 3.63 -13.18 -17.15
CA THR A 79 4.44 -13.08 -18.35
C THR A 79 5.73 -12.34 -18.06
N ALA A 80 6.84 -12.82 -18.61
CA ALA A 80 8.14 -12.17 -18.45
C ALA A 80 8.10 -10.73 -18.99
N ARG A 81 8.63 -9.79 -18.20
CA ARG A 81 8.78 -8.39 -18.58
C ARG A 81 10.13 -8.19 -19.24
N LYS A 82 10.19 -7.20 -20.14
CA LYS A 82 11.45 -6.76 -20.73
C LYS A 82 12.38 -6.22 -19.62
N SER A 83 13.65 -6.60 -19.66
CA SER A 83 14.69 -6.07 -18.78
C SER A 83 14.71 -4.53 -18.82
N GLY A 84 15.06 -3.91 -17.69
CA GLY A 84 15.04 -2.45 -17.51
C GLY A 84 13.65 -1.84 -17.31
N THR A 85 12.61 -2.65 -17.14
CA THR A 85 11.26 -2.16 -16.74
C THR A 85 10.97 -2.38 -15.26
N TYR A 86 11.90 -2.98 -14.53
CA TYR A 86 11.86 -3.32 -13.12
C TYR A 86 13.30 -3.16 -12.57
N LEU A 87 13.46 -3.09 -11.26
CA LEU A 87 14.74 -2.96 -10.58
C LEU A 87 15.64 -4.16 -10.89
N SER A 88 16.81 -3.87 -11.45
CA SER A 88 17.88 -4.83 -11.65
C SER A 88 18.46 -5.26 -10.30
N ASP A 89 19.28 -6.30 -10.30
CA ASP A 89 19.94 -6.77 -9.08
C ASP A 89 20.87 -5.71 -8.47
N MET A 90 21.51 -4.88 -9.31
CA MET A 90 22.29 -3.72 -8.88
C MET A 90 21.41 -2.65 -8.24
N ASP A 91 20.22 -2.38 -8.81
CA ASP A 91 19.28 -1.43 -8.21
C ASP A 91 18.75 -1.90 -6.85
N LEU A 92 18.62 -3.23 -6.66
CA LEU A 92 18.25 -3.82 -5.38
C LEU A 92 19.40 -3.72 -4.35
N GLU A 93 20.65 -3.94 -4.75
CA GLU A 93 21.82 -3.70 -3.88
C GLU A 93 21.88 -2.23 -3.42
N ASN A 94 21.65 -1.32 -4.36
CA ASN A 94 21.54 0.11 -4.13
C ASN A 94 20.38 0.47 -3.16
N LEU A 95 19.21 -0.16 -3.33
CA LEU A 95 18.09 -0.03 -2.39
C LEU A 95 18.46 -0.54 -0.99
N SER A 96 19.20 -1.64 -0.88
CA SER A 96 19.68 -2.16 0.41
C SER A 96 20.53 -1.11 1.15
N GLY A 97 21.44 -0.43 0.44
CA GLY A 97 22.21 0.68 0.99
C GLY A 97 21.38 1.94 1.31
N VAL A 98 20.24 2.15 0.64
CA VAL A 98 19.27 3.18 1.03
C VAL A 98 18.56 2.78 2.32
N LEU A 99 18.19 1.51 2.49
CA LEU A 99 17.46 1.08 3.69
C LEU A 99 18.30 1.20 4.96
N SER A 100 19.56 0.79 4.90
CA SER A 100 20.47 0.91 6.04
C SER A 100 21.88 1.29 5.61
N ASP A 101 22.50 2.20 6.36
CA ASP A 101 23.92 2.56 6.24
C ASP A 101 24.77 1.96 7.38
N GLY A 102 24.18 1.12 8.23
CA GLY A 102 24.86 0.52 9.36
C GLY A 102 24.96 1.39 10.62
N GLY A 103 24.19 2.49 10.72
CA GLY A 103 24.03 3.16 12.02
C GLY A 103 23.22 4.45 12.09
N ASN A 104 23.11 5.24 11.01
CA ASN A 104 22.43 6.54 11.06
C ASN A 104 21.02 6.50 10.46
N ARG A 105 20.75 5.49 9.64
CA ARG A 105 19.46 5.31 8.98
C ARG A 105 19.07 3.86 8.96
N ASP A 106 17.82 3.60 9.29
CA ASP A 106 17.23 2.27 9.26
C ASP A 106 15.76 2.38 8.86
N PHE A 107 15.52 2.32 7.55
CA PHE A 107 14.17 2.30 7.02
C PHE A 107 13.59 0.89 7.08
N GLU A 108 12.38 0.75 7.61
CA GLU A 108 11.60 -0.47 7.51
C GLU A 108 10.96 -0.56 6.12
N LEU A 109 11.13 -1.71 5.45
CA LEU A 109 10.52 -1.96 4.14
C LEU A 109 9.17 -2.66 4.26
N THR A 110 8.15 -2.03 3.67
CA THR A 110 6.84 -2.64 3.37
C THR A 110 6.76 -3.05 1.90
N TYR A 111 6.51 -4.34 1.62
CA TYR A 111 6.32 -4.87 0.28
C TYR A 111 4.82 -4.93 -0.09
N VAL A 112 4.41 -4.33 -1.21
CA VAL A 112 3.04 -4.54 -1.73
C VAL A 112 3.01 -5.80 -2.57
N SER A 113 2.26 -6.81 -2.13
CA SER A 113 2.15 -8.12 -2.79
C SER A 113 0.89 -8.26 -3.65
N GLY A 114 0.70 -9.44 -4.24
CA GLY A 114 -0.57 -9.86 -4.86
C GLY A 114 -0.44 -10.28 -6.32
N TYR A 115 0.77 -10.25 -6.92
CA TYR A 115 0.98 -10.76 -8.29
C TYR A 115 0.84 -12.29 -8.36
N GLY A 116 1.08 -12.98 -7.24
CA GLY A 116 0.79 -14.40 -7.11
C GLY A 116 -0.69 -14.73 -7.21
N LEU A 117 -1.59 -13.82 -6.82
CA LEU A 117 -3.04 -13.98 -6.94
C LEU A 117 -3.49 -13.53 -8.35
N SER A 118 -3.38 -14.44 -9.32
CA SER A 118 -3.77 -14.20 -10.72
C SER A 118 -4.69 -15.30 -11.24
N ASN A 119 -5.32 -15.07 -12.39
CA ASN A 119 -6.10 -16.08 -13.12
C ASN A 119 -5.32 -17.39 -13.36
N ASP A 120 -4.01 -17.32 -13.62
CA ASP A 120 -3.15 -18.50 -13.73
C ASP A 120 -3.04 -19.28 -12.42
N ALA A 121 -3.00 -18.57 -11.28
CA ALA A 121 -3.03 -19.21 -9.96
C ALA A 121 -4.30 -20.03 -9.78
N CYS A 122 -5.42 -19.48 -10.20
CA CYS A 122 -6.73 -20.11 -10.09
C CYS A 122 -6.95 -21.26 -11.07
N ALA A 123 -6.16 -21.32 -12.16
CA ALA A 123 -6.14 -22.47 -13.06
C ALA A 123 -5.29 -23.64 -12.53
N SER A 124 -4.51 -23.43 -11.44
CA SER A 124 -3.59 -24.45 -10.93
C SER A 124 -4.28 -25.58 -10.16
N SER A 125 -5.43 -25.32 -9.55
CA SER A 125 -6.17 -26.31 -8.75
C SER A 125 -7.62 -25.84 -8.52
N PRO A 126 -8.61 -26.76 -8.43
CA PRO A 126 -9.93 -26.43 -7.91
C PRO A 126 -9.97 -26.27 -6.39
N ASP A 127 -8.95 -26.74 -5.65
CA ASP A 127 -8.87 -26.61 -4.19
C ASP A 127 -8.37 -25.19 -3.80
N PRO A 128 -9.20 -24.40 -3.07
CA PRO A 128 -8.82 -23.08 -2.54
C PRO A 128 -7.49 -23.06 -1.78
N THR A 129 -7.19 -24.13 -1.04
CA THR A 129 -5.96 -24.24 -0.24
C THR A 129 -4.73 -24.33 -1.13
N GLU A 130 -4.76 -25.19 -2.14
CA GLU A 130 -3.66 -25.35 -3.08
C GLU A 130 -3.47 -24.11 -3.96
N VAL A 131 -4.56 -23.44 -4.37
CA VAL A 131 -4.47 -22.15 -5.09
C VAL A 131 -3.72 -21.11 -4.25
N GLY A 132 -4.07 -20.95 -2.96
CA GLY A 132 -3.40 -20.02 -2.05
C GLY A 132 -1.91 -20.32 -1.87
N LYS A 133 -1.56 -21.59 -1.66
CA LYS A 133 -0.16 -22.01 -1.52
C LYS A 133 0.64 -21.77 -2.80
N ASN A 134 0.11 -22.19 -3.94
CA ASN A 134 0.77 -22.04 -5.24
C ASN A 134 0.97 -20.57 -5.61
N ALA A 135 0.00 -19.71 -5.31
CA ALA A 135 0.11 -18.27 -5.48
C ALA A 135 1.26 -17.69 -4.64
N ALA A 136 1.33 -18.04 -3.34
CA ALA A 136 2.36 -17.54 -2.44
C ALA A 136 3.75 -18.05 -2.81
N ASN A 137 3.89 -19.36 -3.09
CA ASN A 137 5.14 -19.97 -3.50
C ASN A 137 5.67 -19.35 -4.81
N TRP A 138 4.77 -19.09 -5.77
CA TRP A 138 5.16 -18.43 -7.02
C TRP A 138 5.66 -17.00 -6.78
N GLU A 139 4.92 -16.20 -6.01
CA GLU A 139 5.32 -14.82 -5.74
C GLU A 139 6.63 -14.75 -4.93
N TYR A 140 6.79 -15.64 -3.95
CA TYR A 140 8.03 -15.75 -3.20
C TYR A 140 9.21 -16.07 -4.12
N LYS A 141 9.13 -17.16 -4.88
CA LYS A 141 10.22 -17.65 -5.73
C LYS A 141 10.62 -16.66 -6.83
N ASN A 142 9.66 -15.93 -7.39
CA ASN A 142 9.90 -15.14 -8.60
C ASN A 142 10.08 -13.64 -8.33
N ILE A 143 9.71 -13.17 -7.13
CA ILE A 143 9.69 -11.73 -6.81
C ILE A 143 10.34 -11.50 -5.46
N VAL A 144 9.79 -12.07 -4.39
CA VAL A 144 10.19 -11.70 -3.03
C VAL A 144 11.59 -12.18 -2.68
N SER A 145 11.99 -13.39 -3.13
CA SER A 145 13.34 -13.89 -2.89
C SER A 145 14.40 -12.95 -3.47
N ARG A 146 14.13 -12.25 -4.58
CA ARG A 146 15.07 -11.28 -5.14
C ARG A 146 15.42 -10.15 -4.16
N LEU A 147 14.47 -9.69 -3.34
CA LEU A 147 14.73 -8.68 -2.30
C LEU A 147 15.58 -9.30 -1.19
N LEU A 148 15.12 -10.44 -0.68
CA LEU A 148 15.73 -11.12 0.46
C LEU A 148 17.14 -11.64 0.15
N ASP A 149 17.40 -12.12 -1.06
CA ASP A 149 18.71 -12.55 -1.57
C ASP A 149 19.71 -11.38 -1.65
N LYS A 150 19.21 -10.13 -1.71
CA LYS A 150 20.00 -8.89 -1.64
C LYS A 150 20.12 -8.32 -0.22
N GLY A 151 19.77 -9.12 0.78
CA GLY A 151 19.87 -8.75 2.19
C GLY A 151 18.83 -7.70 2.61
N ILE A 152 17.76 -7.51 1.83
CA ILE A 152 16.71 -6.54 2.15
C ILE A 152 15.65 -7.22 3.02
N PRO A 153 15.58 -6.91 4.33
CA PRO A 153 14.52 -7.42 5.20
C PRO A 153 13.17 -6.81 4.82
N ILE A 154 12.10 -7.58 4.98
CA ILE A 154 10.72 -7.15 4.76
C ILE A 154 10.02 -7.17 6.11
N HIS A 155 9.56 -5.99 6.54
CA HIS A 155 8.92 -5.78 7.84
C HIS A 155 7.41 -5.90 7.76
N ALA A 156 6.82 -5.53 6.61
CA ALA A 156 5.39 -5.63 6.39
C ALA A 156 5.06 -6.03 4.95
N VAL A 157 3.90 -6.65 4.76
CA VAL A 157 3.32 -6.95 3.46
C VAL A 157 1.89 -6.42 3.36
N ASN A 158 1.67 -5.56 2.37
CA ASN A 158 0.35 -5.05 1.99
C ASN A 158 -0.17 -5.85 0.79
N VAL A 159 -1.18 -6.70 0.96
CA VAL A 159 -1.66 -7.52 -0.16
C VAL A 159 -2.65 -6.73 -1.01
N ASP A 160 -2.33 -6.43 -2.28
CA ASP A 160 -3.19 -5.63 -3.17
C ASP A 160 -4.41 -6.40 -3.69
N GLY A 161 -5.59 -5.94 -3.27
CA GLY A 161 -6.89 -6.41 -3.74
C GLY A 161 -7.04 -7.93 -3.66
N PRO A 162 -6.73 -8.56 -2.50
CA PRO A 162 -6.57 -10.01 -2.39
C PRO A 162 -7.85 -10.73 -2.82
N PHE A 163 -9.00 -10.23 -2.38
CA PHE A 163 -10.30 -10.80 -2.74
C PHE A 163 -10.71 -10.44 -4.17
N LEU A 164 -10.50 -9.20 -4.63
CA LEU A 164 -10.82 -8.81 -6.02
C LEU A 164 -10.06 -9.65 -7.05
N ARG A 165 -8.90 -10.18 -6.69
CA ARG A 165 -8.09 -11.02 -7.58
C ARG A 165 -8.65 -12.44 -7.74
N VAL A 166 -9.45 -12.94 -6.80
CA VAL A 166 -9.90 -14.34 -6.79
C VAL A 166 -11.41 -14.52 -6.84
N ILE A 167 -12.18 -13.54 -6.39
CA ILE A 167 -13.63 -13.64 -6.24
C ILE A 167 -14.34 -13.68 -7.60
N ALA A 168 -15.41 -14.46 -7.65
CA ALA A 168 -16.32 -14.50 -8.78
C ALA A 168 -16.97 -13.13 -9.01
N GLY A 169 -17.25 -12.82 -10.28
CA GLY A 169 -17.86 -11.55 -10.69
C GLY A 169 -16.90 -10.35 -10.73
N SER A 170 -15.66 -10.49 -10.27
CA SER A 170 -14.64 -9.45 -10.40
C SER A 170 -14.22 -9.25 -11.86
N THR A 171 -14.15 -7.99 -12.27
CA THR A 171 -13.61 -7.59 -13.57
C THR A 171 -12.20 -7.00 -13.47
N LYS A 172 -11.55 -7.09 -12.30
CA LYS A 172 -10.14 -6.66 -12.14
C LYS A 172 -9.27 -7.43 -13.13
N GLY A 173 -8.41 -6.72 -13.85
CA GLY A 173 -7.50 -7.33 -14.83
C GLY A 173 -6.68 -8.46 -14.22
N PHE A 174 -6.58 -9.58 -14.93
CA PHE A 174 -5.90 -10.81 -14.49
C PHE A 174 -6.48 -11.46 -13.23
N SER A 175 -7.69 -11.08 -12.80
CA SER A 175 -8.40 -11.78 -11.73
C SER A 175 -8.94 -13.14 -12.20
N CYS A 176 -9.21 -14.01 -11.24
CA CYS A 176 -9.78 -15.32 -11.49
C CYS A 176 -11.21 -15.26 -12.02
N GLY A 177 -11.94 -14.17 -11.75
CA GLY A 177 -13.24 -13.87 -12.35
C GLY A 177 -13.19 -13.78 -13.88
N LEU A 178 -12.06 -13.36 -14.45
CA LEU A 178 -11.80 -13.33 -15.89
C LEU A 178 -11.17 -14.63 -16.43
N GLY A 179 -10.87 -15.59 -15.54
CA GLY A 179 -10.26 -16.87 -15.89
C GLY A 179 -11.29 -17.94 -16.28
N ARG A 180 -10.80 -19.12 -16.67
CA ARG A 180 -11.63 -20.24 -17.15
C ARG A 180 -12.69 -20.72 -16.14
N HIS A 181 -12.46 -20.49 -14.85
CA HIS A 181 -13.33 -20.96 -13.77
C HIS A 181 -14.30 -19.89 -13.24
N GLY A 182 -14.27 -18.66 -13.77
CA GLY A 182 -15.20 -17.60 -13.37
C GLY A 182 -15.03 -17.07 -11.94
N GLY A 183 -13.91 -17.38 -11.29
CA GLY A 183 -13.58 -16.99 -9.92
C GLY A 183 -14.18 -17.89 -8.84
N PHE A 184 -13.98 -17.51 -7.59
CA PHE A 184 -14.37 -18.27 -6.40
C PHE A 184 -15.48 -17.56 -5.62
N ASN A 185 -16.33 -18.30 -4.92
CA ASN A 185 -17.29 -17.66 -4.01
C ASN A 185 -16.57 -17.00 -2.80
N ALA A 186 -17.30 -16.25 -1.97
CA ALA A 186 -16.71 -15.52 -0.85
C ALA A 186 -15.97 -16.42 0.17
N ALA A 187 -16.49 -17.61 0.46
CA ALA A 187 -15.86 -18.54 1.40
C ALA A 187 -14.57 -19.15 0.83
N GLN A 188 -14.59 -19.59 -0.42
CA GLN A 188 -13.41 -20.08 -1.12
C GLN A 188 -12.35 -18.98 -1.28
N SER A 189 -12.78 -17.75 -1.61
CA SER A 189 -11.89 -16.58 -1.72
C SER A 189 -11.22 -16.27 -0.37
N ALA A 190 -11.97 -16.30 0.72
CA ALA A 190 -11.44 -16.15 2.08
C ALA A 190 -10.36 -17.19 2.39
N ARG A 191 -10.62 -18.46 2.05
CA ARG A 191 -9.66 -19.56 2.22
C ARG A 191 -8.38 -19.38 1.38
N ILE A 192 -8.51 -18.98 0.12
CA ILE A 192 -7.35 -18.70 -0.75
C ILE A 192 -6.50 -17.59 -0.14
N VAL A 193 -7.12 -16.49 0.27
CA VAL A 193 -6.44 -15.30 0.75
C VAL A 193 -5.70 -15.55 2.07
N ILE A 194 -6.33 -16.20 3.05
CA ILE A 194 -5.65 -16.51 4.33
C ILE A 194 -4.45 -17.43 4.10
N VAL A 195 -4.61 -18.47 3.27
CA VAL A 195 -3.54 -19.42 2.97
C VAL A 195 -2.39 -18.72 2.23
N TYR A 196 -2.71 -17.88 1.25
CA TYR A 196 -1.72 -17.07 0.53
C TYR A 196 -0.92 -16.15 1.48
N MET A 197 -1.62 -15.37 2.32
CA MET A 197 -0.98 -14.44 3.26
C MET A 197 -0.07 -15.17 4.24
N LYS A 198 -0.59 -16.23 4.85
CA LYS A 198 0.15 -17.03 5.83
C LYS A 198 1.36 -17.71 5.23
N GLN A 199 1.20 -18.33 4.05
CA GLN A 199 2.30 -19.01 3.36
C GLN A 199 3.38 -18.00 2.96
N LEU A 200 3.00 -16.84 2.39
CA LEU A 200 3.96 -15.82 1.98
C LEU A 200 4.74 -15.27 3.19
N ARG A 201 4.05 -14.91 4.28
CA ARG A 201 4.66 -14.47 5.55
C ARG A 201 5.66 -15.50 6.05
N ASN A 202 5.27 -16.77 6.10
CA ASN A 202 6.11 -17.84 6.62
C ASN A 202 7.37 -18.03 5.76
N LEU A 203 7.26 -17.98 4.43
CA LEU A 203 8.42 -18.09 3.54
C LEU A 203 9.40 -16.93 3.73
N ILE A 204 8.89 -15.70 3.89
CA ILE A 204 9.71 -14.52 4.15
C ILE A 204 10.43 -14.65 5.51
N ASN A 205 9.68 -14.95 6.58
CA ASN A 205 10.24 -15.10 7.92
C ASN A 205 11.26 -16.24 8.05
N LEU A 206 11.22 -17.24 7.16
CA LEU A 206 12.20 -18.34 7.14
C LEU A 206 13.50 -17.97 6.41
N HIS A 207 13.51 -16.89 5.64
CA HIS A 207 14.70 -16.48 4.91
C HIS A 207 15.75 -15.88 5.86
N PRO A 208 17.06 -16.21 5.72
CA PRO A 208 18.11 -15.69 6.61
C PRO A 208 18.17 -14.16 6.71
N ALA A 209 17.92 -13.45 5.61
CA ALA A 209 17.87 -11.98 5.58
C ALA A 209 16.71 -11.37 6.40
N ASN A 210 15.71 -12.17 6.80
CA ASN A 210 14.58 -11.73 7.63
C ASN A 210 14.66 -12.28 9.07
N HIS A 211 15.82 -12.78 9.48
CA HIS A 211 16.01 -13.33 10.82
C HIS A 211 15.75 -12.27 11.90
N GLY A 212 14.85 -12.57 12.83
CA GLY A 212 14.48 -11.65 13.91
C GLY A 212 13.37 -10.66 13.56
N VAL A 213 12.92 -10.60 12.31
CA VAL A 213 11.80 -9.77 11.85
C VAL A 213 10.54 -10.64 11.74
N ASP A 214 9.45 -10.22 12.37
CA ASP A 214 8.14 -10.83 12.14
C ASP A 214 7.31 -9.96 11.21
N VAL A 215 7.05 -10.47 10.00
CA VAL A 215 6.33 -9.74 8.96
C VAL A 215 4.89 -9.44 9.38
N GLN A 216 4.58 -8.15 9.44
CA GLN A 216 3.21 -7.63 9.58
C GLN A 216 2.42 -7.80 8.28
N ILE A 217 1.11 -8.08 8.37
CA ILE A 217 0.25 -8.31 7.19
C ILE A 217 -0.95 -7.38 7.23
N ALA A 218 -1.15 -6.62 6.14
CA ALA A 218 -2.33 -5.79 5.95
C ALA A 218 -3.08 -6.11 4.66
N LEU A 219 -4.39 -5.86 4.68
CA LEU A 219 -5.23 -5.93 3.49
C LEU A 219 -5.14 -4.58 2.74
N LEU A 220 -4.66 -4.56 1.52
CA LEU A 220 -4.77 -3.38 0.67
C LEU A 220 -6.06 -3.46 -0.15
N ILE A 221 -7.02 -2.60 0.18
CA ILE A 221 -8.38 -2.59 -0.34
C ILE A 221 -8.56 -1.41 -1.28
N ASN A 222 -8.80 -1.70 -2.56
CA ASN A 222 -9.28 -0.72 -3.52
C ASN A 222 -10.74 -0.36 -3.18
N LEU A 223 -10.93 0.71 -2.41
CA LEU A 223 -12.19 1.03 -1.76
C LEU A 223 -13.35 1.32 -2.75
N PRO A 224 -13.15 2.05 -3.87
CA PRO A 224 -14.18 2.26 -4.88
C PRO A 224 -14.71 0.97 -5.52
N ASN A 225 -13.90 -0.09 -5.58
CA ASN A 225 -14.25 -1.34 -6.24
C ASN A 225 -15.19 -2.24 -5.45
N TRP A 226 -15.60 -1.84 -4.25
CA TRP A 226 -16.43 -2.66 -3.37
C TRP A 226 -17.77 -2.00 -3.06
N ALA A 227 -18.83 -2.82 -3.08
CA ALA A 227 -20.07 -2.47 -2.42
C ALA A 227 -19.88 -2.65 -0.92
N ILE A 228 -20.35 -1.68 -0.12
CA ILE A 228 -20.23 -1.69 1.34
C ILE A 228 -21.45 -0.99 1.93
N ALA A 229 -22.19 -1.70 2.78
CA ALA A 229 -23.31 -1.14 3.56
C ALA A 229 -24.37 -0.44 2.68
N GLY A 230 -24.68 -1.05 1.53
CA GLY A 230 -25.66 -0.51 0.57
C GLY A 230 -25.10 0.55 -0.38
N ASP A 231 -23.90 1.08 -0.13
CA ASP A 231 -23.22 1.98 -1.07
C ASP A 231 -22.55 1.14 -2.18
N PRO A 232 -22.91 1.33 -3.47
CA PRO A 232 -22.48 0.44 -4.55
C PRO A 232 -20.97 0.53 -4.83
N ALA A 233 -20.44 -0.51 -5.47
CA ALA A 233 -19.14 -0.46 -6.14
C ALA A 233 -19.21 0.41 -7.41
N ILE A 234 -18.06 0.88 -7.90
CA ILE A 234 -18.02 1.46 -9.25
C ILE A 234 -18.41 0.41 -10.31
N PRO A 235 -19.08 0.79 -11.41
CA PRO A 235 -19.55 -0.18 -12.42
C PRO A 235 -18.45 -1.07 -13.02
N SER A 236 -17.22 -0.55 -13.14
CA SER A 236 -16.08 -1.26 -13.72
C SER A 236 -15.44 -2.30 -12.81
N ALA A 237 -15.90 -2.46 -11.57
CA ALA A 237 -15.38 -3.45 -10.62
C ALA A 237 -16.05 -4.84 -10.77
N GLY A 238 -17.22 -4.89 -11.41
CA GLY A 238 -18.00 -6.12 -11.56
C GLY A 238 -18.89 -6.40 -10.35
N LEU A 239 -19.52 -7.58 -10.34
CA LEU A 239 -20.53 -7.98 -9.34
C LEU A 239 -19.89 -8.83 -8.23
N THR A 240 -19.09 -8.20 -7.36
CA THR A 240 -18.25 -8.89 -6.36
C THR A 240 -18.92 -9.12 -4.99
N GLY A 241 -20.18 -8.71 -4.80
CA GLY A 241 -20.87 -8.75 -3.50
C GLY A 241 -20.46 -7.64 -2.52
N ASP A 242 -21.01 -7.66 -1.30
CA ASP A 242 -20.68 -6.70 -0.25
C ASP A 242 -19.38 -7.12 0.47
N LEU A 243 -18.38 -6.23 0.48
CA LEU A 243 -17.09 -6.54 1.08
C LEU A 243 -17.21 -6.89 2.57
N VAL A 244 -18.02 -6.16 3.33
CA VAL A 244 -18.07 -6.29 4.78
C VAL A 244 -18.94 -7.46 5.19
N HIS A 245 -20.16 -7.56 4.64
CA HIS A 245 -21.16 -8.54 5.02
C HIS A 245 -20.95 -9.92 4.38
N ASP A 246 -20.33 -9.98 3.19
CA ASP A 246 -20.08 -11.26 2.52
C ASP A 246 -18.62 -11.68 2.69
N VAL A 247 -17.68 -10.86 2.23
CA VAL A 247 -16.28 -11.27 2.06
C VAL A 247 -15.51 -11.28 3.39
N LEU A 248 -15.46 -10.15 4.09
CA LEU A 248 -14.74 -10.02 5.37
C LEU A 248 -15.43 -10.81 6.50
N VAL A 249 -16.73 -11.14 6.36
CA VAL A 249 -17.40 -12.10 7.25
C VAL A 249 -16.76 -13.48 7.14
N LYS A 250 -16.62 -14.01 5.92
CA LYS A 250 -16.00 -15.32 5.70
C LYS A 250 -14.51 -15.32 6.03
N PHE A 251 -13.81 -14.24 5.70
CA PHE A 251 -12.40 -14.10 6.06
C PHE A 251 -12.16 -14.12 7.58
N GLY A 252 -12.97 -13.40 8.36
CA GLY A 252 -12.89 -13.45 9.82
C GLY A 252 -13.21 -14.84 10.41
N ALA A 253 -14.03 -15.65 9.73
CA ALA A 253 -14.27 -17.04 10.15
C ALA A 253 -13.06 -17.94 9.90
N GLU A 254 -12.36 -17.75 8.77
CA GLU A 254 -11.10 -18.44 8.48
C GLU A 254 -9.99 -18.06 9.47
N LEU A 255 -9.84 -16.77 9.80
CA LEU A 255 -8.88 -16.31 10.81
C LEU A 255 -9.16 -16.96 12.18
N ARG A 256 -10.44 -17.08 12.56
CA ARG A 256 -10.84 -17.80 13.79
C ARG A 256 -10.44 -19.26 13.77
N ALA A 257 -10.62 -19.94 12.64
CA ALA A 257 -10.20 -21.32 12.48
C ALA A 257 -8.67 -21.48 12.54
N ASP A 258 -7.93 -20.45 12.10
CA ASP A 258 -6.46 -20.43 12.14
C ASP A 258 -5.87 -20.07 13.51
N ALA A 259 -6.68 -19.51 14.42
CA ALA A 259 -6.25 -18.98 15.72
C ALA A 259 -5.58 -20.02 16.64
N THR A 260 -5.83 -21.31 16.44
CA THR A 260 -5.23 -22.41 17.21
C THR A 260 -3.95 -22.98 16.57
N SER A 261 -3.53 -22.45 15.43
CA SER A 261 -2.29 -22.89 14.77
C SER A 261 -1.04 -22.37 15.48
N VAL A 262 0.11 -23.01 15.24
CA VAL A 262 1.40 -22.67 15.89
C VAL A 262 1.82 -21.21 15.66
N LYS A 263 1.54 -20.67 14.47
CA LYS A 263 1.76 -19.28 14.10
C LYS A 263 0.52 -18.75 13.36
N PRO A 264 -0.51 -18.31 14.09
CA PRO A 264 -1.74 -17.86 13.46
C PRO A 264 -1.47 -16.60 12.64
N LEU A 265 -2.29 -16.38 11.60
CA LEU A 265 -2.25 -15.11 10.86
C LEU A 265 -2.95 -14.03 11.69
N VAL A 266 -2.21 -12.96 12.00
CA VAL A 266 -2.76 -11.70 12.51
C VAL A 266 -2.81 -10.73 11.33
N VAL A 267 -3.90 -9.97 11.22
CA VAL A 267 -4.04 -8.91 10.23
C VAL A 267 -3.95 -7.58 10.95
N ASP A 268 -2.84 -6.88 10.76
CA ASP A 268 -2.47 -5.66 11.49
C ASP A 268 -3.32 -4.46 11.06
N GLY A 269 -3.83 -4.46 9.83
CA GLY A 269 -4.51 -3.29 9.31
C GLY A 269 -5.17 -3.47 7.95
N VAL A 270 -5.77 -2.36 7.51
CA VAL A 270 -6.25 -2.16 6.15
C VAL A 270 -5.60 -0.92 5.57
N VAL A 271 -5.04 -1.05 4.38
CA VAL A 271 -4.55 0.06 3.55
C VAL A 271 -5.63 0.37 2.51
N PHE A 272 -6.17 1.58 2.50
CA PHE A 272 -7.13 1.99 1.47
C PHE A 272 -6.45 2.60 0.27
N ASP A 273 -6.73 2.00 -0.89
CA ASP A 273 -6.29 2.47 -2.20
C ASP A 273 -7.45 3.15 -2.96
N TYR A 274 -7.13 4.20 -3.71
CA TYR A 274 -8.05 5.12 -4.40
C TYR A 274 -9.16 5.75 -3.53
N PRO A 275 -8.93 6.14 -2.27
CA PRO A 275 -9.98 6.74 -1.47
C PRO A 275 -10.40 8.13 -2.00
N TYR A 276 -9.49 8.85 -2.65
CA TYR A 276 -9.70 10.22 -3.14
C TYR A 276 -10.88 10.34 -4.10
N THR A 277 -11.11 9.33 -4.94
CA THR A 277 -12.23 9.30 -5.89
C THR A 277 -13.57 9.20 -5.18
N LEU A 278 -13.64 8.48 -4.05
CA LEU A 278 -14.85 8.46 -3.24
C LEU A 278 -15.03 9.77 -2.48
N VAL A 279 -13.95 10.39 -1.99
CA VAL A 279 -14.04 11.67 -1.29
C VAL A 279 -14.56 12.79 -2.20
N THR A 280 -14.00 12.90 -3.40
CA THR A 280 -14.42 13.92 -4.38
C THR A 280 -15.82 13.68 -4.93
N ALA A 281 -16.23 12.42 -5.09
CA ALA A 281 -17.57 12.10 -5.58
C ALA A 281 -18.65 12.19 -4.49
N ASN A 282 -18.38 11.64 -3.31
CA ASN A 282 -19.32 11.56 -2.19
C ASN A 282 -18.60 11.26 -0.86
N GLU A 283 -18.12 12.30 -0.20
CA GLU A 283 -17.44 12.20 1.09
C GLU A 283 -18.24 11.43 2.18
N PRO A 284 -19.57 11.62 2.35
CA PRO A 284 -20.36 10.79 3.27
C PRO A 284 -20.26 9.28 3.00
N VAL A 285 -20.24 8.87 1.73
CA VAL A 285 -20.03 7.46 1.34
C VAL A 285 -18.64 7.00 1.79
N PHE A 286 -17.59 7.78 1.50
CA PHE A 286 -16.23 7.46 1.94
C PHE A 286 -16.15 7.22 3.47
N LYS A 287 -16.72 8.14 4.27
CA LYS A 287 -16.75 8.04 5.74
C LYS A 287 -17.48 6.78 6.22
N ARG A 288 -18.63 6.45 5.63
CA ARG A 288 -19.36 5.22 5.98
C ARG A 288 -18.56 3.97 5.63
N LYS A 289 -18.06 3.88 4.38
CA LYS A 289 -17.32 2.71 3.89
C LYS A 289 -16.10 2.40 4.75
N THR A 290 -15.29 3.42 5.07
CA THR A 290 -14.11 3.25 5.93
C THR A 290 -14.47 2.82 7.34
N MET A 291 -15.52 3.39 7.93
CA MET A 291 -15.98 3.02 9.28
C MET A 291 -16.51 1.58 9.33
N HIS A 292 -17.26 1.13 8.32
CA HIS A 292 -17.74 -0.25 8.27
C HIS A 292 -16.59 -1.27 8.18
N VAL A 293 -15.55 -0.96 7.39
CA VAL A 293 -14.35 -1.81 7.31
C VAL A 293 -13.58 -1.79 8.62
N LEU A 294 -13.37 -0.63 9.25
CA LEU A 294 -12.72 -0.50 10.55
C LEU A 294 -13.43 -1.32 11.63
N ASN A 295 -14.75 -1.16 11.74
CA ASN A 295 -15.56 -1.91 12.69
C ASN A 295 -15.47 -3.42 12.46
N ARG A 296 -15.43 -3.85 11.19
CA ARG A 296 -15.24 -5.27 10.87
C ARG A 296 -13.85 -5.76 11.26
N LEU A 297 -12.81 -4.98 10.98
CA LEU A 297 -11.42 -5.32 11.29
C LEU A 297 -11.20 -5.51 12.80
N LYS A 298 -11.82 -4.66 13.63
CA LYS A 298 -11.82 -4.78 15.11
C LYS A 298 -12.40 -6.13 15.61
N THR A 299 -13.15 -6.86 14.77
CA THR A 299 -13.74 -8.17 15.13
C THR A 299 -12.92 -9.39 14.70
N PHE A 300 -11.80 -9.24 14.01
CA PHE A 300 -11.00 -10.37 13.53
C PHE A 300 -10.22 -11.06 14.65
N PRO A 301 -10.39 -12.38 14.85
CA PRO A 301 -9.54 -13.17 15.76
C PRO A 301 -8.46 -13.96 14.99
N PRO A 302 -7.21 -14.10 15.47
CA PRO A 302 -6.65 -13.40 16.61
C PRO A 302 -6.62 -11.89 16.36
N HIS A 303 -6.91 -11.13 17.42
CA HIS A 303 -6.95 -9.67 17.33
C HIS A 303 -5.52 -9.14 17.27
N ALA A 304 -5.22 -8.29 16.28
CA ALA A 304 -4.14 -7.34 16.42
C ALA A 304 -4.43 -6.47 17.65
N ILE A 305 -3.38 -6.07 18.38
CA ILE A 305 -3.51 -5.28 19.62
C ILE A 305 -4.32 -4.00 19.35
N ASN A 306 -4.10 -3.37 18.18
CA ASN A 306 -4.92 -2.29 17.65
C ASN A 306 -4.93 -2.39 16.12
N PRO A 307 -5.98 -2.93 15.49
CA PRO A 307 -6.07 -2.91 14.04
C PRO A 307 -6.21 -1.46 13.53
N VAL A 308 -5.39 -1.08 12.55
CA VAL A 308 -5.27 0.30 12.09
C VAL A 308 -5.62 0.48 10.61
N LEU A 309 -5.98 1.70 10.25
CA LEU A 309 -6.15 2.15 8.88
C LEU A 309 -4.92 2.90 8.40
N THR A 310 -4.55 2.65 7.15
CA THR A 310 -3.59 3.47 6.40
C THR A 310 -4.26 3.95 5.12
N PHE A 311 -4.03 5.20 4.74
CA PHE A 311 -4.62 5.78 3.53
C PHE A 311 -3.55 6.12 2.52
N ILE A 312 -3.66 5.61 1.30
CA ILE A 312 -2.84 6.11 0.20
C ILE A 312 -3.44 7.44 -0.25
N THR A 313 -2.66 8.51 -0.15
CA THR A 313 -3.17 9.89 -0.29
C THR A 313 -2.97 10.46 -1.69
N ASN A 314 -1.98 9.98 -2.41
CA ASN A 314 -1.61 10.39 -3.76
C ASN A 314 -2.03 9.33 -4.78
N THR A 315 -3.33 9.07 -4.89
CA THR A 315 -3.90 8.21 -5.93
C THR A 315 -5.09 8.89 -6.61
N ALA A 316 -4.89 9.46 -7.80
CA ALA A 316 -5.99 9.84 -8.68
C ALA A 316 -6.51 8.58 -9.39
N TYR A 317 -7.68 8.08 -8.99
CA TYR A 317 -8.48 7.19 -9.85
C TYR A 317 -9.50 8.04 -10.58
N ARG A 318 -9.24 8.42 -11.83
CA ARG A 318 -10.34 8.75 -12.74
C ARG A 318 -10.73 7.50 -13.53
N HIS A 319 -12.03 7.42 -13.80
CA HIS A 319 -12.72 6.29 -14.41
C HIS A 319 -11.94 5.70 -15.61
N PRO A 320 -11.95 4.38 -15.83
CA PRO A 320 -11.38 3.77 -17.05
C PRO A 320 -11.87 4.42 -18.36
N GLN A 321 -13.07 5.01 -18.36
CA GLN A 321 -13.59 5.79 -19.49
C GLN A 321 -12.84 7.11 -19.73
N SER A 322 -12.36 7.80 -18.69
CA SER A 322 -11.56 9.02 -18.85
C SER A 322 -10.16 8.68 -19.41
N ILE A 323 -9.59 7.54 -19.01
CA ILE A 323 -8.35 6.99 -19.57
C ILE A 323 -8.52 6.69 -21.06
N LEU A 324 -9.65 6.09 -21.46
CA LEU A 324 -9.99 5.84 -22.87
C LEU A 324 -10.24 7.14 -23.65
N GLN A 325 -10.72 8.20 -22.98
CA GLN A 325 -10.93 9.54 -23.54
C GLN A 325 -9.67 10.43 -23.50
N GLY A 326 -8.55 9.95 -22.93
CA GLY A 326 -7.29 10.69 -22.87
C GLY A 326 -7.19 11.74 -21.75
N ASP A 327 -8.12 11.74 -20.80
CA ASP A 327 -8.07 12.56 -19.59
C ASP A 327 -7.37 11.77 -18.47
N LEU A 328 -6.04 11.91 -18.45
CA LEU A 328 -5.23 11.51 -17.29
C LEU A 328 -4.99 12.72 -16.40
N GLN A 329 -5.84 12.91 -15.40
CA GLN A 329 -5.48 13.78 -14.28
C GLN A 329 -4.19 13.29 -13.63
N GLY A 330 -3.26 14.22 -13.38
CA GLY A 330 -1.93 13.90 -12.87
C GLY A 330 -0.91 13.51 -13.95
N THR A 331 -1.22 13.70 -15.24
CA THR A 331 -0.27 13.50 -16.34
C THR A 331 -0.46 14.53 -17.45
N ALA A 332 0.61 15.22 -17.84
CA ALA A 332 0.60 16.17 -18.94
C ALA A 332 0.27 15.47 -20.28
N PRO A 333 -0.44 16.12 -21.21
CA PRO A 333 -0.83 15.50 -22.48
C PRO A 333 0.36 14.93 -23.29
N CYS A 334 1.50 15.62 -23.29
CA CYS A 334 2.72 15.19 -24.00
C CYS A 334 3.31 13.88 -23.41
N VAL A 335 3.24 13.74 -22.08
CA VAL A 335 3.63 12.55 -21.31
C VAL A 335 2.70 11.40 -21.66
N TRP A 336 1.39 11.65 -21.67
CA TRP A 336 0.38 10.67 -22.05
C TRP A 336 0.47 10.18 -23.50
N GLN A 337 0.54 11.10 -24.47
CA GLN A 337 0.51 10.77 -25.90
C GLN A 337 1.66 9.84 -26.30
N THR A 338 2.85 10.12 -25.77
CA THR A 338 4.04 9.28 -25.97
C THR A 338 3.84 7.86 -25.43
N ASN A 339 2.93 7.66 -24.48
CA ASN A 339 2.79 6.45 -23.67
C ASN A 339 1.39 5.82 -23.71
N LYS A 340 0.54 6.31 -24.61
CA LYS A 340 -0.86 5.88 -24.80
C LYS A 340 -0.96 4.38 -25.09
N ILE A 341 -0.06 3.83 -25.90
CA ILE A 341 -0.04 2.38 -26.24
C ILE A 341 0.32 1.53 -25.01
N ILE A 342 1.23 2.02 -24.17
CA ILE A 342 1.72 1.33 -22.97
C ILE A 342 0.64 1.33 -21.89
N SER A 343 -0.16 2.38 -21.82
CA SER A 343 -1.17 2.60 -20.78
C SER A 343 -2.55 2.02 -21.04
N ILE A 344 -2.90 1.72 -22.30
CA ILE A 344 -4.23 1.20 -22.67
C ILE A 344 -4.28 -0.34 -22.62
N LYS A 345 -3.17 -1.05 -22.82
CA LYS A 345 -3.18 -2.52 -23.01
C LYS A 345 -2.47 -3.33 -21.93
N GLN A 346 -1.63 -2.72 -21.11
CA GLN A 346 -0.85 -3.37 -20.05
C GLN A 346 -0.72 -2.39 -18.88
N ILE A 347 -0.48 -2.90 -17.67
CA ILE A 347 -0.12 -2.04 -16.54
C ILE A 347 1.16 -1.29 -16.96
N PRO A 348 1.11 0.05 -17.09
CA PRO A 348 2.11 0.77 -17.86
C PRO A 348 3.40 0.95 -17.07
N TYR A 349 4.39 0.14 -17.38
CA TYR A 349 5.74 0.33 -16.87
C TYR A 349 6.48 1.25 -17.84
N LEU A 350 6.75 2.48 -17.41
CA LEU A 350 7.47 3.46 -18.20
C LEU A 350 8.89 3.59 -17.68
N PRO A 351 9.89 3.00 -18.37
CA PRO A 351 11.26 3.49 -18.32
C PRO A 351 11.29 4.77 -19.17
N TYR A 352 10.82 5.84 -18.56
CA TYR A 352 10.71 7.16 -19.16
C TYR A 352 12.10 7.74 -19.51
N GLU A 353 13.16 7.22 -18.90
CA GLU A 353 14.52 7.31 -19.43
C GLU A 353 15.09 5.90 -19.64
N GLY A 354 15.52 5.61 -20.87
CA GLY A 354 16.47 4.52 -21.13
C GLY A 354 16.05 3.48 -22.16
N LYS A 355 14.76 3.29 -22.45
CA LYS A 355 14.37 2.20 -23.39
C LYS A 355 14.49 2.58 -24.87
N ASN A 356 14.39 3.87 -25.21
CA ASN A 356 14.48 4.37 -26.58
C ASN A 356 15.52 5.49 -26.79
N GLY A 357 16.28 5.88 -25.75
CA GLY A 357 17.17 7.04 -25.83
C GLY A 357 16.47 8.39 -26.05
N ALA A 358 15.13 8.41 -26.09
CA ALA A 358 14.34 9.63 -26.19
C ALA A 358 14.28 10.29 -24.82
N THR A 359 14.92 11.45 -24.70
CA THR A 359 14.70 12.36 -23.58
C THR A 359 13.35 13.03 -23.75
N MET A 360 12.60 13.14 -22.66
CA MET A 360 11.41 13.97 -22.66
C MET A 360 11.83 15.41 -22.93
N PRO A 361 11.18 16.13 -23.88
CA PRO A 361 11.48 17.54 -24.11
C PRO A 361 11.35 18.31 -22.80
N SER A 362 12.23 19.29 -22.56
CA SER A 362 12.20 20.11 -21.33
C SER A 362 10.82 20.74 -21.11
N SER A 363 10.17 21.21 -22.17
CA SER A 363 8.81 21.75 -22.10
C SER A 363 7.78 20.76 -21.56
N CYS A 364 7.94 19.47 -21.89
CA CYS A 364 7.07 18.41 -21.40
C CYS A 364 7.39 18.01 -19.95
N VAL A 365 8.66 18.11 -19.56
CA VAL A 365 9.07 17.99 -18.15
C VAL A 365 8.44 19.11 -17.32
N ASP A 366 8.51 20.36 -17.79
CA ASP A 366 7.95 21.52 -17.10
C ASP A 366 6.42 21.42 -16.97
N GLU A 367 5.73 21.02 -18.05
CA GLU A 367 4.29 20.76 -18.02
C GLU A 367 3.93 19.66 -17.00
N GLN A 368 4.68 18.56 -16.96
CA GLN A 368 4.43 17.50 -15.99
C GLN A 368 4.74 17.95 -14.56
N GLN A 369 5.79 18.74 -14.33
CA GLN A 369 6.11 19.30 -13.01
C GLN A 369 4.98 20.21 -12.48
N ALA A 370 4.36 21.00 -13.36
CA ALA A 370 3.21 21.83 -13.00
C ALA A 370 1.99 20.96 -12.62
N VAL A 371 1.73 19.90 -13.37
CA VAL A 371 0.67 18.92 -13.04
C VAL A 371 0.96 18.21 -11.71
N ASP A 372 2.21 17.80 -11.49
CA ASP A 372 2.65 17.16 -10.25
C ASP A 372 2.42 18.09 -9.05
N GLN A 373 2.69 19.40 -9.18
CA GLN A 373 2.47 20.36 -8.09
C GLN A 373 1.02 20.40 -7.62
N GLY A 374 0.07 20.52 -8.56
CA GLY A 374 -1.36 20.52 -8.22
C GLY A 374 -1.77 19.21 -7.55
N TYR A 375 -1.31 18.09 -8.10
CA TYR A 375 -1.57 16.77 -7.56
C TYR A 375 -1.08 16.56 -6.12
N TRP A 376 0.13 17.04 -5.81
CA TRP A 376 0.71 16.95 -4.47
C TRP A 376 -0.02 17.86 -3.48
N ASN A 377 -0.44 19.05 -3.90
CA ASN A 377 -1.26 19.93 -3.05
C ASN A 377 -2.57 19.24 -2.65
N ASP A 378 -3.27 18.62 -3.59
CA ASP A 378 -4.51 17.88 -3.33
C ASP A 378 -4.27 16.68 -2.39
N SER A 379 -3.15 15.98 -2.59
CA SER A 379 -2.73 14.85 -1.76
C SER A 379 -2.45 15.28 -0.31
N PHE A 380 -1.81 16.44 -0.13
CA PHE A 380 -1.53 17.03 1.18
C PHE A 380 -2.78 17.57 1.86
N GLU A 381 -3.68 18.21 1.12
CA GLU A 381 -4.96 18.64 1.66
C GLU A 381 -5.76 17.42 2.15
N TYR A 382 -5.82 16.36 1.34
CA TYR A 382 -6.47 15.11 1.73
C TYR A 382 -5.85 14.49 3.00
N ALA A 383 -4.51 14.44 3.06
CA ALA A 383 -3.78 13.96 4.24
C ALA A 383 -4.07 14.81 5.49
N ASP A 384 -4.11 16.14 5.36
CA ASP A 384 -4.43 17.06 6.45
C ASP A 384 -5.86 16.86 6.95
N ARG A 385 -6.82 16.65 6.04
CA ARG A 385 -8.22 16.39 6.39
C ARG A 385 -8.41 15.05 7.11
N LEU A 386 -7.56 14.05 6.86
CA LEU A 386 -7.52 12.79 7.62
C LEU A 386 -6.91 12.94 9.02
N ARG A 387 -6.05 13.94 9.23
CA ARG A 387 -5.45 14.28 10.53
C ARG A 387 -6.38 15.10 11.44
N ARG A 388 -7.36 15.79 10.87
CA ARG A 388 -8.30 16.62 11.64
C ARG A 388 -9.26 15.75 12.46
N PRO A 389 -9.58 16.14 13.72
CA PRO A 389 -10.57 15.43 14.52
C PRO A 389 -11.95 15.46 13.85
N TYR A 390 -12.80 14.47 14.10
CA TYR A 390 -14.13 14.37 13.44
C TYR A 390 -15.05 15.58 13.71
N THR A 391 -14.77 16.35 14.76
CA THR A 391 -15.51 17.57 15.13
C THR A 391 -15.21 18.74 14.20
N ASP A 392 -14.13 18.68 13.43
CA ASP A 392 -13.82 19.67 12.39
C ASP A 392 -14.72 19.43 11.17
N PRO A 393 -15.47 20.45 10.67
CA PRO A 393 -16.35 20.32 9.51
C PRO A 393 -15.66 19.84 8.22
N SER A 394 -14.35 20.03 8.10
CA SER A 394 -13.53 19.63 6.96
C SER A 394 -12.86 18.28 7.14
N SER A 395 -12.97 17.66 8.31
CA SER A 395 -12.36 16.36 8.61
C SER A 395 -12.93 15.26 7.72
N LEU A 396 -12.08 14.33 7.31
CA LEU A 396 -12.45 13.10 6.63
C LEU A 396 -12.69 11.92 7.58
N ARG A 397 -12.50 12.11 8.90
CA ARG A 397 -12.80 11.08 9.89
C ARG A 397 -14.31 10.95 10.11
N ALA A 398 -14.77 9.72 10.31
CA ALA A 398 -16.14 9.45 10.73
C ALA A 398 -16.32 9.77 12.23
N ARG A 399 -17.57 9.97 12.68
CA ARG A 399 -17.93 10.41 14.06
C ARG A 399 -17.31 9.58 15.19
N ASP A 400 -17.03 8.30 14.95
CA ASP A 400 -16.52 7.36 15.96
C ASP A 400 -15.08 6.90 15.70
N MET A 401 -14.42 7.44 14.68
CA MET A 401 -13.04 7.12 14.33
C MET A 401 -12.08 7.90 15.23
N GLN A 402 -11.29 7.18 16.01
CA GLN A 402 -10.29 7.75 16.91
C GLN A 402 -8.99 8.05 16.16
N ASP A 403 -8.15 8.92 16.72
CA ASP A 403 -6.81 9.21 16.20
C ASP A 403 -5.97 7.93 16.05
N SER A 404 -6.04 7.05 17.05
CA SER A 404 -5.34 5.75 17.07
C SER A 404 -5.88 4.73 16.05
N ASP A 405 -7.03 4.99 15.43
CA ASP A 405 -7.58 4.09 14.40
C ASP A 405 -6.88 4.30 13.04
N ILE A 406 -6.12 5.39 12.87
CA ILE A 406 -5.36 5.67 11.65
C ILE A 406 -3.88 5.65 12.01
N ARG A 407 -3.13 4.68 11.47
CA ARG A 407 -1.68 4.58 11.67
C ARG A 407 -0.93 5.58 10.81
N ALA A 408 -1.25 5.63 9.52
CA ALA A 408 -0.44 6.38 8.58
C ALA A 408 -1.19 6.98 7.39
N THR A 409 -0.59 8.02 6.84
CA THR A 409 -0.84 8.47 5.46
C THR A 409 0.34 8.05 4.58
N MET A 410 0.05 7.34 3.50
CA MET A 410 1.05 6.80 2.59
C MET A 410 1.08 7.60 1.29
N PHE A 411 2.26 8.11 0.93
CA PHE A 411 2.51 8.72 -0.37
C PHE A 411 3.14 7.70 -1.31
N LEU A 412 2.31 6.96 -2.05
CA LEU A 412 2.68 5.98 -3.06
C LEU A 412 1.77 6.13 -4.30
N SER A 413 2.35 6.41 -5.48
CA SER A 413 1.55 6.55 -6.71
C SER A 413 1.55 5.31 -7.60
N TRP A 414 0.36 4.78 -7.86
CA TRP A 414 0.12 3.69 -8.82
C TRP A 414 -0.04 4.17 -10.27
N PHE A 415 -0.62 5.35 -10.44
CA PHE A 415 -1.11 5.86 -11.72
C PHE A 415 -0.55 7.20 -12.16
N ALA A 416 -0.22 8.10 -11.22
CA ALA A 416 0.43 9.34 -11.60
C ALA A 416 1.82 9.04 -12.18
N THR A 417 2.27 9.91 -13.07
CA THR A 417 3.58 9.80 -13.73
C THR A 417 4.46 10.95 -13.23
N PRO A 418 4.77 11.00 -11.92
CA PRO A 418 5.56 12.10 -11.41
C PRO A 418 6.89 12.12 -12.15
N VAL A 419 7.37 13.31 -12.50
CA VAL A 419 8.64 13.46 -13.22
C VAL A 419 9.76 12.69 -12.50
N SER A 420 9.81 12.79 -11.18
CA SER A 420 10.89 12.27 -10.36
C SER A 420 10.41 11.78 -8.99
N THR A 421 10.96 10.63 -8.56
CA THR A 421 10.85 10.16 -7.18
C THR A 421 11.63 11.07 -6.24
N LEU A 422 12.79 11.62 -6.63
CA LEU A 422 13.51 12.61 -5.81
C LEU A 422 12.66 13.86 -5.54
N SER A 423 11.95 14.39 -6.55
CA SER A 423 11.03 15.51 -6.33
C SER A 423 9.88 15.14 -5.37
N SER A 424 9.42 13.89 -5.42
CA SER A 424 8.41 13.39 -4.47
C SER A 424 8.94 13.28 -3.04
N ILE A 425 10.23 12.93 -2.87
CA ILE A 425 10.91 12.95 -1.57
C ILE A 425 10.94 14.38 -1.01
N GLU A 426 11.37 15.36 -1.80
CA GLU A 426 11.44 16.78 -1.37
C GLU A 426 10.07 17.32 -0.94
N ARG A 427 9.03 16.98 -1.70
CA ARG A 427 7.65 17.36 -1.37
C ARG A 427 7.19 16.72 -0.07
N THR A 428 7.54 15.45 0.14
CA THR A 428 7.21 14.73 1.38
C THR A 428 7.93 15.34 2.58
N ILE A 429 9.22 15.69 2.44
CA ILE A 429 9.99 16.41 3.47
C ILE A 429 9.27 17.72 3.83
N GLY A 430 8.97 18.56 2.83
CA GLY A 430 8.28 19.84 3.09
C GLY A 430 6.90 19.68 3.72
N TYR A 431 6.19 18.57 3.43
CA TYR A 431 4.93 18.25 4.09
C TYR A 431 5.13 17.90 5.57
N VAL A 432 6.10 17.04 5.88
CA VAL A 432 6.39 16.60 7.26
C VAL A 432 6.90 17.77 8.11
N ASP A 433 7.81 18.59 7.58
CA ASP A 433 8.31 19.80 8.25
C ASP A 433 7.18 20.78 8.59
N ARG A 434 6.14 20.86 7.73
CA ARG A 434 4.95 21.68 8.01
C ARG A 434 4.09 21.12 9.14
N LEU A 435 4.04 19.79 9.32
CA LEU A 435 3.31 19.16 10.42
C LEU A 435 4.04 19.35 11.76
N HIS A 436 5.37 19.41 11.71
CA HIS A 436 6.24 19.54 12.87
C HIS A 436 7.26 20.66 12.63
N PRO A 437 6.84 21.94 12.69
CA PRO A 437 7.77 23.06 12.51
C PRO A 437 8.79 23.02 13.66
N ASN A 438 10.04 22.71 13.30
CA ASN A 438 11.20 22.68 14.21
C ASN A 438 11.51 24.06 14.79
#